data_AF-A0AAW0A172-F1
#
_entry.id   AF-A0AAW0A172-F1
#
_cell.length_a   1.000
_cell.length_b   1.000
_cell.length_c   1.000
_cell.angle_alpha   90.00
_cell.angle_beta   90.00
_cell.angle_gamma   90.00
#
_symmetry.space_group_name_H-M   'P 1'
#
loop_
_entity.id
_entity.type
_entity.pdbx_description
1 polymer ?
#
loop_
_entity_poly.entity_id
_entity_poly.type
_entity_poly.pdbx_seq_one_letter_code
_entity_poly.pdbx_strand_id
1 'polypeptide(L)'
;TRNRCPGATYRWNIPRAFATYPFSVHEPDSGRVPGYTLLAVDAVASALHLRSTQCFGFAAAEGECCKPCRGLHSNVAGLAASARDSIERKPVAQMNRDQLGAKLREVTRQCEKERLKNLNLVKYTERARKRNEAHSSLLTFISTTTVPGLPRLLSTAHKDGWSATKLLEKAQLTAKGKHHPRDYTLLERDLSTLICDL
;
A
#
# COMPACT_ATOMS: atom_id res chain seq x y z
N THR A 1 -32.80 50.23 21.15
CA THR A 1 -31.62 49.32 21.22
C THR A 1 -31.63 48.43 19.99
N ARG A 2 -30.50 48.23 19.30
CA ARG A 2 -30.44 47.28 18.18
C ARG A 2 -30.19 45.87 18.72
N ASN A 3 -31.00 44.91 18.32
CA ASN A 3 -30.85 43.51 18.72
C ASN A 3 -29.65 42.89 18.00
N ARG A 4 -28.77 42.16 18.69
CA ARG A 4 -27.63 41.48 18.07
C ARG A 4 -28.13 40.28 17.25
N CYS A 5 -27.54 40.05 16.08
CA CYS A 5 -27.86 38.89 15.26
C CYS A 5 -27.27 37.61 15.89
N PRO A 6 -28.10 36.64 16.33
CA PRO A 6 -27.59 35.41 16.93
C PRO A 6 -26.88 34.52 15.89
N GLY A 7 -27.27 34.61 14.62
CA GLY A 7 -26.93 33.64 13.58
C GLY A 7 -28.18 32.93 13.10
N ALA A 8 -28.04 31.91 12.26
CA ALA A 8 -29.16 31.10 11.79
C ALA A 8 -28.89 29.61 12.03
N THR A 9 -29.95 28.86 12.32
CA THR A 9 -29.90 27.42 12.56
C THR A 9 -30.31 26.67 11.29
N TYR A 10 -29.49 25.72 10.86
CA TYR A 10 -29.74 24.90 9.69
C TYR A 10 -29.75 23.42 10.06
N ARG A 11 -30.75 22.69 9.58
CA ARG A 11 -30.80 21.23 9.77
C ARG A 11 -29.71 20.56 8.93
N TRP A 12 -28.88 19.76 9.59
CA TRP A 12 -27.89 18.91 8.94
C TRP A 12 -28.52 17.53 8.66
N ASN A 13 -28.99 17.34 7.43
CA ASN A 13 -29.73 16.15 7.01
C ASN A 13 -28.86 14.88 6.85
N ILE A 14 -27.73 14.80 7.55
CA ILE A 14 -26.88 13.61 7.62
C ILE A 14 -26.79 13.21 9.09
N PRO A 15 -26.99 11.93 9.44
CA PRO A 15 -26.84 11.48 10.82
C PRO A 15 -25.48 11.90 11.40
N ARG A 16 -25.47 12.18 12.71
CA ARG A 16 -24.25 12.52 13.46
C ARG A 16 -23.54 13.74 12.87
N ALA A 17 -24.16 14.92 12.97
CA ALA A 17 -23.59 16.17 12.43
C ALA A 17 -22.12 16.38 12.82
N PHE A 18 -21.74 16.09 14.06
CA PHE A 18 -20.35 16.20 14.52
C PHE A 18 -19.36 15.24 13.80
N ALA A 19 -19.84 14.11 13.29
CA ALA A 19 -19.00 13.15 12.56
C ALA A 19 -18.95 13.46 11.05
N THR A 20 -20.04 13.99 10.52
CA THR A 20 -20.26 14.13 9.07
C THR A 20 -20.08 15.55 8.55
N TYR A 21 -20.02 16.55 9.44
CA TYR A 21 -19.63 17.90 9.11
C TYR A 21 -18.12 17.98 8.82
N PRO A 22 -17.69 18.51 7.67
CA PRO A 22 -16.28 18.60 7.32
C PRO A 22 -15.64 19.85 7.94
N PHE A 23 -15.25 19.78 9.22
CA PHE A 23 -14.71 20.94 9.97
C PHE A 23 -13.51 21.62 9.29
N SER A 24 -12.69 20.85 8.58
CA SER A 24 -11.51 21.33 7.85
C SER A 24 -11.82 22.35 6.75
N VAL A 25 -13.08 22.50 6.30
CA VAL A 25 -13.44 23.57 5.35
C VAL A 25 -13.35 24.98 5.96
N HIS A 26 -13.19 25.10 7.28
CA HIS A 26 -12.93 26.38 7.92
C HIS A 26 -11.44 26.70 8.04
N GLU A 27 -10.56 25.77 7.69
CA GLU A 27 -9.12 26.02 7.71
C GLU A 27 -8.74 27.01 6.60
N PRO A 28 -7.82 27.96 6.86
CA PRO A 28 -7.36 28.93 5.87
C PRO A 28 -6.85 28.27 4.58
N ASP A 29 -6.20 27.11 4.71
CA ASP A 29 -5.53 26.40 3.61
C ASP A 29 -6.45 25.45 2.84
N SER A 30 -7.72 25.35 3.22
CA SER A 30 -8.67 24.39 2.62
C SER A 30 -9.05 24.70 1.17
N GLY A 31 -8.67 25.88 0.66
CA GLY A 31 -8.99 26.37 -0.68
C GLY A 31 -10.49 26.63 -0.91
N ARG A 32 -11.34 26.38 0.09
CA ARG A 32 -12.79 26.56 0.02
C ARG A 32 -13.28 27.27 1.27
N VAL A 33 -13.62 28.55 1.14
CA VAL A 33 -14.22 29.30 2.24
C VAL A 33 -15.75 29.12 2.19
N PRO A 34 -16.40 28.60 3.25
CA PRO A 34 -17.83 28.31 3.25
C PRO A 34 -18.73 29.57 3.22
N GLY A 35 -18.15 30.76 3.45
CA GLY A 35 -18.87 32.03 3.53
C GLY A 35 -19.61 32.25 4.86
N TYR A 36 -19.30 31.42 5.86
CA TYR A 36 -19.88 31.51 7.19
C TYR A 36 -18.92 30.94 8.24
N THR A 37 -19.10 31.37 9.49
CA THR A 37 -18.48 30.82 10.69
C THR A 37 -19.45 29.83 11.34
N LEU A 38 -18.94 28.65 11.70
CA LEU A 38 -19.67 27.69 12.53
C LEU A 38 -19.64 28.16 13.99
N LEU A 39 -20.81 28.40 14.58
CA LEU A 39 -20.94 28.82 15.98
C LEU A 39 -21.10 27.63 16.92
N ALA A 40 -21.97 26.70 16.58
CA ALA A 40 -22.24 25.51 17.37
C ALA A 40 -22.81 24.38 16.49
N VAL A 41 -22.63 23.14 16.96
CA VAL A 41 -23.22 21.94 16.37
C VAL A 41 -24.12 21.31 17.43
N ASP A 42 -25.41 21.24 17.15
CA ASP A 42 -26.35 20.49 17.97
C ASP A 42 -26.34 19.02 17.50
N ALA A 43 -25.77 18.15 18.33
CA ALA A 43 -25.68 16.72 18.04
C ALA A 43 -27.03 16.00 18.16
N VAL A 44 -27.94 16.48 19.01
CA VAL A 44 -29.24 15.85 19.27
C VAL A 44 -30.22 16.21 18.15
N ALA A 45 -30.33 17.49 17.81
CA ALA A 45 -31.18 17.95 16.72
C ALA A 45 -30.54 17.73 15.33
N SER A 46 -29.26 17.35 15.28
CA SER A 46 -28.45 17.30 14.05
C SER A 46 -28.56 18.61 13.29
N ALA A 47 -28.24 19.72 13.96
CA ALA A 47 -28.35 21.07 13.42
C ALA A 47 -27.05 21.85 13.57
N LEU A 48 -26.84 22.82 12.67
CA LEU A 48 -25.69 23.72 12.67
C LEU A 48 -26.16 25.14 12.97
N HIS A 49 -25.55 25.78 13.95
CA HIS A 49 -25.72 27.20 14.20
C HIS A 49 -24.61 27.96 13.50
N LEU A 50 -24.96 28.79 12.53
CA LEU A 50 -24.02 29.44 11.62
C LEU A 50 -24.19 30.95 11.62
N ARG A 51 -23.10 31.68 11.35
CA ARG A 51 -23.12 33.13 11.12
C ARG A 51 -22.42 33.44 9.81
N SER A 52 -23.10 34.16 8.91
CA SER A 52 -22.48 34.58 7.64
C SER A 52 -21.26 35.47 7.92
N THR A 53 -20.21 35.36 7.11
CA THR A 53 -19.06 36.28 7.16
C THR A 53 -19.46 37.70 6.76
N GLN A 54 -20.60 37.86 6.07
CA GLN A 54 -21.20 39.15 5.70
C GLN A 54 -22.35 39.55 6.65
N CYS A 55 -22.38 38.99 7.87
CA CYS A 55 -23.41 39.32 8.86
C CYS A 55 -23.39 40.81 9.21
N PHE A 56 -24.56 41.45 9.18
CA PHE A 56 -24.72 42.86 9.59
C PHE A 56 -24.47 43.10 11.09
N GLY A 57 -24.43 42.05 11.91
CA GLY A 57 -24.25 42.13 13.36
C GLY A 57 -25.54 42.41 14.15
N PHE A 58 -26.61 42.87 13.50
CA PHE A 58 -27.91 43.15 14.12
C PHE A 58 -29.08 42.48 13.38
N ALA A 59 -30.19 42.29 14.09
CA ALA A 59 -31.44 41.70 13.59
C ALA A 59 -32.61 42.68 13.71
N ALA A 60 -33.66 42.46 12.91
CA ALA A 60 -34.85 43.31 12.89
C ALA A 60 -35.71 43.15 14.16
N ALA A 61 -35.87 41.90 14.61
CA ALA A 61 -36.58 41.55 15.84
C ALA A 61 -35.70 40.67 16.74
N GLU A 62 -36.09 40.54 18.01
CA GLU A 62 -35.43 39.65 18.95
C GLU A 62 -35.59 38.18 18.50
N GLY A 63 -34.51 37.41 18.56
CA GLY A 63 -34.48 36.01 18.09
C GLY A 63 -34.39 35.82 16.57
N GLU A 64 -34.60 36.87 15.76
CA GLU A 64 -34.43 36.77 14.31
C GLU A 64 -32.96 36.88 13.88
N CYS A 65 -32.67 36.39 12.68
CA CYS A 65 -31.36 36.52 12.03
C CYS A 65 -31.40 37.53 10.87
N CYS A 66 -30.26 38.14 10.58
CA CYS A 66 -30.13 39.06 9.45
C CYS A 66 -30.22 38.33 8.09
N LYS A 67 -30.54 39.07 7.02
CA LYS A 67 -30.71 38.51 5.66
C LYS A 67 -29.50 37.69 5.17
N PRO A 68 -28.24 38.12 5.34
CA PRO A 68 -27.07 37.29 5.00
C PRO A 68 -27.02 35.96 5.75
N CYS A 69 -27.30 35.96 7.06
CA CYS A 69 -27.33 34.73 7.85
C CYS A 69 -28.46 33.78 7.43
N ARG A 70 -29.62 34.31 7.04
CA ARG A 70 -30.77 33.54 6.51
C ARG A 70 -30.50 32.96 5.11
N GLY A 71 -29.62 33.60 4.34
CA GLY A 71 -29.27 33.21 2.98
C GLY A 71 -28.27 32.05 2.85
N LEU A 72 -27.76 31.48 3.95
CA LEU A 72 -26.75 30.43 3.92
C LEU A 72 -27.29 29.05 3.50
N HIS A 73 -28.60 28.90 3.28
CA HIS A 73 -29.24 27.61 3.00
C HIS A 73 -28.58 26.85 1.84
N SER A 74 -28.32 27.51 0.73
CA SER A 74 -27.67 26.92 -0.45
C SER A 74 -26.24 26.46 -0.15
N ASN A 75 -25.46 27.25 0.59
CA ASN A 75 -24.10 26.90 0.98
C ASN A 75 -24.07 25.66 1.88
N VAL A 76 -24.98 25.59 2.86
CA VAL A 76 -25.11 24.44 3.76
C VAL A 76 -25.57 23.21 2.99
N ALA A 77 -26.56 23.35 2.11
CA ALA A 77 -27.05 22.25 1.28
C ALA A 77 -25.95 21.71 0.35
N GLY A 78 -25.17 22.58 -0.29
CA GLY A 78 -24.04 22.18 -1.13
C GLY A 78 -22.93 21.49 -0.34
N LEU A 79 -22.68 21.92 0.90
CA LEU A 79 -21.72 21.24 1.78
C LEU A 79 -22.24 19.87 2.24
N ALA A 80 -23.52 19.77 2.58
CA ALA A 80 -24.16 18.51 2.96
C ALA A 80 -24.20 17.51 1.79
N ALA A 81 -24.50 17.97 0.57
CA ALA A 81 -24.40 17.14 -0.63
C ALA A 81 -22.97 16.60 -0.80
N SER A 82 -21.97 17.49 -0.74
CA SER A 82 -20.58 17.10 -0.80
C SER A 82 -20.19 16.11 0.31
N ALA A 83 -20.67 16.29 1.55
CA ALA A 83 -20.40 15.38 2.66
C ALA A 83 -20.98 13.95 2.46
N ARG A 84 -21.95 13.77 1.56
CA ARG A 84 -22.48 12.45 1.17
C ARG A 84 -21.74 11.83 -0.03
N ASP A 85 -21.08 12.64 -0.84
CA ASP A 85 -20.38 12.17 -2.04
C ASP A 85 -19.25 11.18 -1.71
N SER A 86 -18.84 10.40 -2.73
CA SER A 86 -17.80 9.39 -2.59
C SER A 86 -16.43 9.99 -2.26
N ILE A 87 -15.61 9.21 -1.55
CA ILE A 87 -14.30 9.62 -1.03
C ILE A 87 -13.25 9.75 -2.14
N GLU A 88 -13.42 9.04 -3.25
CA GLU A 88 -12.34 8.74 -4.22
C GLU A 88 -11.69 9.97 -4.86
N ARG A 89 -12.47 11.01 -5.15
CA ARG A 89 -12.00 12.20 -5.87
C ARG A 89 -11.96 13.45 -5.01
N LYS A 90 -12.28 13.32 -3.72
CA LYS A 90 -12.44 14.47 -2.84
C LYS A 90 -11.08 14.86 -2.23
N PRO A 91 -10.74 16.16 -2.18
CA PRO A 91 -9.59 16.63 -1.40
C PRO A 91 -9.75 16.30 0.09
N VAL A 92 -8.64 15.97 0.77
CA VAL A 92 -8.63 15.63 2.21
C VAL A 92 -9.26 16.74 3.06
N ALA A 93 -8.99 18.00 2.74
CA ALA A 93 -9.53 19.17 3.45
C ALA A 93 -11.07 19.30 3.36
N GLN A 94 -11.74 18.58 2.47
CA GLN A 94 -13.20 18.59 2.34
C GLN A 94 -13.86 17.32 2.88
N MET A 95 -13.06 16.36 3.34
CA MET A 95 -13.57 15.11 3.90
C MET A 95 -14.08 15.34 5.32
N ASN A 96 -15.17 14.70 5.66
CA ASN A 96 -15.60 14.64 7.05
C ASN A 96 -14.83 13.57 7.83
N ARG A 97 -14.99 13.54 9.15
CA ARG A 97 -14.24 12.63 10.03
C ARG A 97 -14.44 11.16 9.65
N ASP A 98 -15.67 10.76 9.33
CA ASP A 98 -15.98 9.38 8.97
C ASP A 98 -15.34 8.99 7.62
N GLN A 99 -15.33 9.91 6.66
CA GLN A 99 -14.63 9.77 5.38
C GLN A 99 -13.10 9.67 5.57
N LEU A 100 -12.51 10.53 6.40
CA LEU A 100 -11.08 10.46 6.76
C LEU A 100 -10.74 9.13 7.43
N GLY A 101 -11.57 8.67 8.37
CA GLY A 101 -11.38 7.37 9.03
C GLY A 101 -11.46 6.20 8.05
N ALA A 102 -12.38 6.25 7.08
CA ALA A 102 -12.45 5.25 6.02
C ALA A 102 -11.22 5.28 5.10
N LYS A 103 -10.78 6.47 4.68
CA LYS A 103 -9.57 6.65 3.87
C LYS A 103 -8.32 6.13 4.61
N LEU A 104 -8.20 6.43 5.90
CA LEU A 104 -7.09 5.97 6.73
C LEU A 104 -7.04 4.45 6.79
N ARG A 105 -8.17 3.78 7.07
CA ARG A 105 -8.23 2.30 7.08
C ARG A 105 -7.83 1.70 5.73
N GLU A 106 -8.28 2.30 4.63
CA GLU A 106 -7.92 1.83 3.30
C GLU A 106 -6.42 1.99 3.03
N VAL A 107 -5.84 3.15 3.36
CA VAL A 107 -4.39 3.37 3.21
C VAL A 107 -3.60 2.40 4.10
N THR A 108 -4.02 2.18 5.35
CA THR A 108 -3.39 1.20 6.24
C THR A 108 -3.43 -0.21 5.66
N ARG A 109 -4.58 -0.62 5.09
CA ARG A 109 -4.72 -1.91 4.41
C ARG A 109 -3.78 -2.04 3.21
N GLN A 110 -3.65 -0.97 2.42
CA GLN A 110 -2.72 -0.93 1.28
C GLN A 110 -1.25 -1.02 1.74
N CYS A 111 -0.87 -0.27 2.79
CA CYS A 111 0.46 -0.34 3.37
C CYS A 111 0.80 -1.76 3.83
N GLU A 112 -0.11 -2.44 4.53
CA GLU A 112 0.16 -3.81 5.00
C GLU A 112 0.27 -4.80 3.84
N LYS A 113 -0.56 -4.63 2.79
CA LYS A 113 -0.46 -5.43 1.57
C LYS A 113 0.91 -5.25 0.89
N GLU A 114 1.37 -4.02 0.72
CA GLU A 114 2.67 -3.74 0.11
C GLU A 114 3.84 -4.20 0.99
N ARG A 115 3.71 -4.10 2.31
CA ARG A 115 4.69 -4.64 3.26
C ARG A 115 4.86 -6.15 3.10
N LEU A 116 3.75 -6.90 3.03
CA LEU A 116 3.80 -8.35 2.81
C LEU A 116 4.43 -8.71 1.46
N LYS A 117 4.11 -7.96 0.40
CA LYS A 117 4.77 -8.13 -0.91
C LYS A 117 6.27 -7.88 -0.83
N ASN A 118 6.68 -6.80 -0.16
CA ASN A 118 8.10 -6.48 0.02
C ASN A 118 8.84 -7.59 0.76
N LEU A 119 8.27 -8.12 1.84
CA LEU A 119 8.85 -9.25 2.59
C LEU A 119 9.03 -10.49 1.70
N ASN A 120 8.05 -10.80 0.85
CA ASN A 120 8.15 -11.92 -0.09
C ASN A 120 9.23 -11.69 -1.15
N LEU A 121 9.36 -10.46 -1.66
CA LEU A 121 10.41 -10.08 -2.59
C LEU A 121 11.80 -10.21 -1.95
N VAL A 122 11.98 -9.74 -0.71
CA VAL A 122 13.25 -9.89 0.02
C VAL A 122 13.63 -11.37 0.17
N LYS A 123 12.67 -12.23 0.56
CA LYS A 123 12.92 -13.68 0.66
C LYS A 123 13.22 -14.30 -0.70
N TYR A 124 12.64 -13.79 -1.78
CA TYR A 124 12.90 -14.27 -3.13
C TYR A 124 14.30 -13.86 -3.59
N THR A 125 14.68 -12.60 -3.41
CA THR A 125 16.01 -12.09 -3.79
C THR A 125 17.12 -12.75 -2.99
N GLU A 126 16.92 -13.01 -1.69
CA GLU A 126 17.90 -13.72 -0.88
C GLU A 126 18.11 -15.16 -1.36
N ARG A 127 17.03 -15.88 -1.71
CA ARG A 127 17.12 -17.22 -2.28
C ARG A 127 17.82 -17.22 -3.64
N ALA A 128 17.53 -16.24 -4.49
CA ALA A 128 18.20 -16.07 -5.78
C ALA A 128 19.70 -15.76 -5.59
N ARG A 129 20.04 -14.89 -4.64
CA ARG A 129 21.43 -14.55 -4.29
C ARG A 129 22.21 -15.77 -3.81
N LYS A 130 21.66 -16.52 -2.85
CA LYS A 130 22.25 -17.78 -2.35
C LYS A 130 22.47 -18.81 -3.46
N ARG A 131 21.53 -18.91 -4.41
CA ARG A 131 21.68 -19.78 -5.58
C ARG A 131 22.82 -19.30 -6.48
N ASN A 132 22.88 -18.00 -6.75
CA ASN A 132 23.95 -17.43 -7.58
C ASN A 132 25.32 -17.62 -6.93
N GLU A 133 25.45 -17.34 -5.63
CA GLU A 133 26.67 -17.61 -4.84
C GLU A 133 27.10 -19.08 -4.97
N ALA A 134 26.17 -20.03 -4.82
CA ALA A 134 26.47 -21.46 -4.98
C ALA A 134 26.94 -21.81 -6.41
N HIS A 135 26.34 -21.23 -7.45
CA HIS A 135 26.80 -21.41 -8.82
C HIS A 135 28.19 -20.81 -9.03
N SER A 136 28.44 -19.60 -8.54
CA SER A 136 29.77 -18.98 -8.61
C SER A 136 30.82 -19.83 -7.91
N SER A 137 30.55 -20.33 -6.69
CA SER A 137 31.46 -21.23 -5.97
C SER A 137 31.71 -22.53 -6.72
N LEU A 138 30.69 -23.10 -7.36
CA LEU A 138 30.82 -24.29 -8.19
C LEU A 138 31.73 -24.04 -9.40
N LEU A 139 31.50 -22.95 -10.13
CA LEU A 139 32.31 -22.59 -11.29
C LEU A 139 33.77 -22.34 -10.90
N THR A 140 34.00 -21.61 -9.80
CA THR A 140 35.34 -21.39 -9.25
C THR A 140 36.01 -22.70 -8.84
N PHE A 141 35.29 -23.63 -8.22
CA PHE A 141 35.85 -24.93 -7.83
C PHE A 141 36.25 -25.76 -9.06
N ILE A 142 35.38 -25.83 -10.07
CA ILE A 142 35.65 -26.56 -11.32
C ILE A 142 36.82 -25.93 -12.08
N SER A 143 36.95 -24.60 -12.09
CA SER A 143 38.04 -23.93 -12.79
C SER A 143 39.39 -24.07 -12.10
N THR A 144 39.41 -24.31 -10.78
CA THR A 144 40.64 -24.41 -9.98
C THR A 144 41.08 -25.84 -9.71
N THR A 145 40.16 -26.80 -9.73
CA THR A 145 40.43 -28.20 -9.37
C THR A 145 40.02 -29.13 -10.51
N THR A 146 40.93 -29.98 -10.97
CA THR A 146 40.60 -31.02 -11.95
C THR A 146 39.75 -32.12 -11.28
N VAL A 147 38.48 -32.20 -11.65
CA VAL A 147 37.55 -33.22 -11.12
C VAL A 147 37.49 -34.41 -12.09
N PRO A 148 37.90 -35.62 -11.67
CA PRO A 148 37.85 -36.79 -12.55
C PRO A 148 36.40 -37.16 -12.86
N GLY A 149 36.11 -37.47 -14.13
CA GLY A 149 34.76 -37.86 -14.56
C GLY A 149 33.71 -36.74 -14.43
N LEU A 150 34.11 -35.46 -14.46
CA LEU A 150 33.20 -34.32 -14.39
C LEU A 150 32.02 -34.40 -15.38
N PRO A 151 32.18 -34.82 -16.66
CA PRO A 151 31.06 -34.95 -17.58
C PRO A 151 29.98 -35.93 -17.10
N ARG A 152 30.39 -37.07 -16.50
CA ARG A 152 29.47 -38.04 -15.91
C ARG A 152 28.73 -37.45 -14.72
N LEU A 153 29.46 -36.75 -13.84
CA LEU A 153 28.88 -36.10 -12.69
C LEU A 153 27.82 -35.07 -13.08
N LEU A 154 28.11 -34.24 -14.09
CA LEU A 154 27.17 -33.25 -14.62
C LEU A 154 25.94 -33.92 -15.27
N SER A 155 26.14 -35.01 -16.00
CA SER A 155 25.04 -35.79 -16.60
C SER A 155 24.10 -36.37 -15.53
N THR A 156 24.65 -37.03 -14.51
CA THR A 156 23.88 -37.55 -13.37
C THR A 156 23.18 -36.41 -12.63
N ALA A 157 23.86 -35.29 -12.38
CA ALA A 157 23.28 -34.12 -11.72
C ALA A 157 22.11 -33.52 -12.51
N HIS A 158 22.22 -33.48 -13.84
CA HIS A 158 21.14 -33.02 -14.71
C HIS A 158 19.94 -33.98 -14.68
N LYS A 159 20.19 -35.28 -14.84
CA LYS A 159 19.16 -36.34 -14.82
C LYS A 159 18.39 -36.38 -13.50
N ASP A 160 19.09 -36.22 -12.38
CA ASP A 160 18.51 -36.28 -11.03
C ASP A 160 18.04 -34.90 -10.51
N GLY A 161 18.22 -33.83 -11.27
CA GLY A 161 17.84 -32.47 -10.87
C GLY A 161 18.57 -31.96 -9.62
N TRP A 162 19.87 -32.20 -9.49
CA TRP A 162 20.65 -31.77 -8.31
C TRP A 162 20.74 -30.24 -8.22
N SER A 163 20.66 -29.70 -7.01
CA SER A 163 20.96 -28.29 -6.76
C SER A 163 22.46 -28.00 -6.95
N ALA A 164 22.80 -26.74 -7.25
CA ALA A 164 24.20 -26.31 -7.37
C ALA A 164 25.05 -26.64 -6.13
N THR A 165 24.47 -26.55 -4.93
CA THR A 165 25.15 -26.90 -3.67
C THR A 165 25.44 -28.40 -3.57
N LYS A 166 24.47 -29.25 -3.93
CA LYS A 166 24.65 -30.71 -3.94
C LYS A 166 25.67 -31.13 -5.01
N LEU A 167 25.61 -30.51 -6.18
CA LEU A 167 26.59 -30.74 -7.24
C LEU A 167 27.99 -30.33 -6.79
N LEU A 168 28.15 -29.19 -6.13
CA LEU A 168 29.43 -28.76 -5.55
C LEU A 168 29.94 -29.76 -4.50
N GLU A 169 29.10 -30.21 -3.58
CA GLU A 169 29.46 -31.20 -2.57
C GLU A 169 29.94 -32.52 -3.22
N LYS A 170 29.20 -33.02 -4.23
CA LYS A 170 29.57 -34.23 -4.95
C LYS A 170 30.82 -34.06 -5.80
N ALA A 171 31.04 -32.88 -6.39
CA ALA A 171 32.27 -32.55 -7.10
C ALA A 171 33.47 -32.56 -6.15
N GLN A 172 33.33 -31.99 -4.94
CA GLN A 172 34.36 -32.02 -3.90
C GLN A 172 34.67 -33.44 -3.42
N LEU A 173 33.64 -34.29 -3.23
CA LEU A 173 33.84 -35.70 -2.87
C LEU A 173 34.52 -36.48 -3.99
N THR A 174 34.19 -36.21 -5.25
CA THR A 174 34.79 -36.85 -6.43
C THR A 174 36.25 -36.44 -6.59
N ALA A 175 36.57 -35.16 -6.41
CA ALA A 175 37.95 -34.67 -6.42
C ALA A 175 38.82 -35.34 -5.35
N LYS A 176 38.22 -35.73 -4.21
CA LYS A 176 38.88 -36.48 -3.14
C LYS A 176 38.90 -38.01 -3.36
N GLY A 177 38.38 -38.51 -4.48
CA GLY A 177 38.23 -39.94 -4.77
C GLY A 177 37.21 -40.67 -3.89
N LYS A 178 36.37 -39.93 -3.13
CA LYS A 178 35.36 -40.51 -2.23
C LYS A 178 34.01 -40.76 -2.91
N HIS A 179 33.82 -40.22 -4.11
CA HIS A 179 32.62 -40.43 -4.92
C HIS A 179 33.01 -40.77 -6.35
N HIS A 180 32.35 -41.75 -6.93
CA HIS A 180 32.56 -42.19 -8.31
C HIS A 180 31.21 -42.14 -9.04
N PRO A 181 31.05 -41.25 -10.04
CA PRO A 181 29.82 -41.19 -10.81
C PRO A 181 29.67 -42.48 -11.64
N ARG A 182 28.50 -43.14 -11.53
CA ARG A 182 28.24 -44.47 -12.10
C ARG A 182 27.81 -44.43 -13.58
N ASP A 183 27.26 -43.32 -14.04
CA ASP A 183 26.75 -43.22 -15.41
C ASP A 183 27.89 -42.97 -16.39
N TYR A 184 28.31 -44.01 -17.10
CA TYR A 184 29.22 -43.87 -18.26
C TYR A 184 28.47 -43.20 -19.40
N THR A 185 29.11 -42.20 -20.00
CA THR A 185 28.60 -41.54 -21.20
C THR A 185 28.63 -42.50 -22.40
N LEU A 186 27.79 -42.27 -23.40
CA LEU A 186 27.78 -43.04 -24.65
C LEU A 186 29.19 -43.12 -25.27
N LEU A 187 29.88 -41.99 -25.32
CA LEU A 187 31.27 -41.91 -25.78
C LEU A 187 32.21 -42.88 -25.04
N GLU A 188 32.08 -42.99 -23.72
CA GLU A 188 32.93 -43.88 -22.93
C GLU A 188 32.59 -45.35 -23.15
N ARG A 189 31.31 -45.66 -23.43
CA ARG A 189 30.89 -47.01 -23.84
C ARG A 189 31.43 -47.34 -25.22
N ASP A 190 31.33 -46.41 -26.17
CA ASP A 190 31.83 -46.58 -27.54
C ASP A 190 33.36 -46.74 -27.55
N LEU A 191 34.07 -45.91 -26.79
CA LEU A 191 35.53 -46.03 -26.59
C LEU A 191 35.90 -47.37 -25.92
N SER A 192 35.13 -47.82 -24.93
CA SER A 192 35.40 -49.12 -24.29
C SER A 192 35.23 -50.28 -25.26
N THR A 193 34.27 -50.20 -26.18
CA THR A 193 34.04 -51.21 -27.21
C THR A 193 35.20 -51.23 -28.21
N LEU A 194 35.61 -50.05 -28.71
CA LEU A 194 36.75 -49.88 -29.61
C LEU A 194 38.08 -50.40 -29.02
N ILE A 195 38.31 -50.23 -27.72
CA ILE A 195 39.52 -50.71 -27.05
C ILE A 195 39.49 -52.23 -26.84
N CYS A 196 38.31 -52.84 -26.60
CA CYS A 196 38.18 -54.29 -26.45
C CYS A 196 38.26 -55.05 -27.77
N ASP A 197 38.01 -54.39 -28.90
CA ASP A 197 38.10 -54.97 -30.24
C ASP A 197 39.54 -54.95 -30.81
N LEU A 198 40.51 -54.34 -30.09
CA LEU A 198 41.95 -54.31 -30.39
C LEU A 198 42.71 -55.36 -29.58
#